data_AF-A0A930JLP2-F1
#
_entry.id   AF-A0A930JLP2-F1
#
_cell.length_a   1.000
_cell.length_b   1.000
_cell.length_c   1.000
_cell.angle_alpha   90.00
_cell.angle_beta   90.00
_cell.angle_gamma   90.00
#
_symmetry.space_group_name_H-M   'P 1'
#
loop_
_entity.id
_entity.type
_entity.pdbx_description
1 polymer ?
#
loop_
_entity_poly.entity_id
_entity_poly.type
_entity_poly.pdbx_seq_one_letter_code
_entity_poly.pdbx_strand_id
1 'polypeptide(L)'
;MKILQISDTHNRHQLLTDMPAADVLVHCGDFTDMGTEEEVLDFLNWYISLPYSHKLFVVGNHDLCLWEADGIEDLPDNVHFLQDRGCEINGV
;
A
#
# COMPACT_ATOMS: atom_id res chain seq x y z
N MET A 1 -9.88 -0.54 -16.76
CA MET A 1 -9.00 -0.47 -15.59
C MET A 1 -8.34 -1.81 -15.40
N LYS A 2 -7.01 -1.86 -15.37
CA LYS A 2 -6.20 -3.02 -15.03
C LYS A 2 -5.65 -2.83 -13.62
N ILE A 3 -5.90 -3.82 -12.77
CA ILE A 3 -5.44 -3.84 -11.38
C ILE A 3 -4.27 -4.81 -11.27
N LEU A 4 -3.17 -4.38 -10.69
CA LEU A 4 -2.11 -5.24 -10.20
C LEU A 4 -2.30 -5.39 -8.69
N GLN A 5 -2.42 -6.62 -8.23
CA GLN A 5 -2.62 -6.95 -6.82
C GLN A 5 -1.41 -7.71 -6.30
N ILE A 6 -0.90 -7.27 -5.15
CA ILE A 6 0.16 -7.90 -4.36
C ILE A 6 -0.30 -7.97 -2.90
N SER A 7 0.40 -8.74 -2.07
CA SER A 7 0.09 -8.94 -0.66
C SER A 7 1.28 -9.58 0.05
N ASP A 8 1.28 -9.58 1.39
CA ASP A 8 2.16 -10.41 2.23
C ASP A 8 3.65 -10.21 1.87
N THR A 9 4.07 -8.95 1.68
CA THR A 9 5.46 -8.68 1.32
C THR A 9 6.41 -8.80 2.50
N HIS A 10 5.96 -8.67 3.76
CA HIS A 10 6.76 -8.87 4.97
C HIS A 10 8.18 -8.25 4.88
N ASN A 11 8.28 -6.94 4.66
CA ASN A 11 9.52 -6.17 4.44
C ASN A 11 10.35 -6.56 3.18
N ARG A 12 9.84 -7.44 2.31
CA ARG A 12 10.54 -7.92 1.10
C ARG A 12 10.05 -7.26 -0.18
N HIS A 13 9.37 -6.13 -0.08
CA HIS A 13 8.82 -5.40 -1.21
C HIS A 13 9.90 -4.99 -2.25
N GLN A 14 11.15 -4.80 -1.83
CA GLN A 14 12.30 -4.53 -2.72
C GLN A 14 12.64 -5.70 -3.67
N LEU A 15 12.16 -6.93 -3.40
CA LEU A 15 12.35 -8.08 -4.29
C LEU A 15 11.44 -8.02 -5.53
N LEU A 16 10.43 -7.15 -5.53
CA LEU A 16 9.46 -7.01 -6.62
C LEU A 16 9.99 -6.04 -7.69
N THR A 17 10.91 -6.51 -8.54
CA THR A 17 11.62 -5.65 -9.50
C THR A 17 11.03 -5.61 -10.91
N ASP A 18 10.19 -6.58 -11.29
CA ASP A 18 9.63 -6.71 -12.66
C ASP A 18 8.09 -6.80 -12.60
N MET A 19 7.49 -5.84 -11.92
CA MET A 19 6.04 -5.78 -11.77
C MET A 19 5.39 -5.27 -13.07
N PRO A 20 4.31 -5.90 -13.56
CA PRO A 20 3.69 -5.53 -14.82
C PRO A 20 3.03 -4.15 -14.76
N ALA A 21 2.89 -3.52 -15.91
CA ALA A 21 2.12 -2.27 -16.05
C ALA A 21 0.63 -2.50 -15.69
N ALA A 22 0.06 -1.56 -14.95
CA ALA A 22 -1.32 -1.51 -14.50
C ALA A 22 -1.77 -0.07 -14.28
N ASP A 23 -3.07 0.17 -14.23
CA ASP A 23 -3.64 1.49 -13.92
C ASP A 23 -3.63 1.73 -12.39
N VAL A 24 -3.85 0.64 -11.64
CA VAL A 24 -4.00 0.65 -10.18
C VAL A 24 -3.15 -0.47 -9.56
N LEU A 25 -2.32 -0.12 -8.58
CA LEU A 25 -1.64 -1.09 -7.70
C LEU A 25 -2.41 -1.23 -6.39
N VAL A 26 -2.59 -2.46 -5.92
CA VAL A 26 -3.23 -2.77 -4.63
C VAL A 26 -2.32 -3.67 -3.81
N HIS A 27 -2.04 -3.30 -2.56
CA HIS A 27 -1.41 -4.16 -1.56
C HIS A 27 -2.44 -4.62 -0.51
N CYS A 28 -2.64 -5.92 -0.37
CA CYS A 28 -3.72 -6.49 0.46
C CYS A 28 -3.32 -6.77 1.93
N GLY A 29 -2.45 -5.94 2.51
CA GLY A 29 -1.95 -6.10 3.88
C GLY A 29 -0.70 -6.98 4.03
N ASP A 30 -0.18 -7.02 5.27
CA ASP A 30 1.04 -7.73 5.69
C ASP A 30 2.28 -7.28 4.90
N PHE A 31 2.45 -5.96 4.78
CA PHE A 31 3.66 -5.39 4.18
C PHE A 31 4.82 -5.27 5.16
N THR A 32 4.53 -5.24 6.46
CA THR A 32 5.53 -5.27 7.54
C THR A 32 5.71 -6.69 8.10
N ASP A 33 6.80 -6.93 8.83
CA ASP A 33 7.01 -8.20 9.55
C ASP A 33 6.67 -8.08 11.05
N MET A 34 7.10 -6.98 11.68
CA MET A 34 6.88 -6.72 13.12
C MET A 34 5.92 -5.55 13.39
N GLY A 35 5.41 -4.88 12.35
CA GLY A 35 4.45 -3.79 12.48
C GLY A 35 5.00 -2.51 13.09
N THR A 36 6.30 -2.26 12.95
CA THR A 36 6.95 -1.06 13.49
C THR A 36 6.77 0.16 12.57
N GLU A 37 6.88 1.37 13.12
CA GLU A 37 6.84 2.61 12.33
C GLU A 37 7.95 2.65 11.26
N GLU A 38 9.14 2.14 11.57
CA GLU A 38 10.26 2.07 10.64
C GLU A 38 9.93 1.19 9.41
N GLU A 39 9.32 0.02 9.63
CA GLU A 39 8.91 -0.88 8.56
C GLU A 39 7.78 -0.27 7.70
N VAL A 40 6.82 0.40 8.34
CA VAL A 40 5.76 1.13 7.63
C VAL A 40 6.35 2.24 6.76
N LEU A 41 7.30 3.02 7.29
CA LEU A 41 7.96 4.09 6.54
C LEU A 41 8.80 3.54 5.37
N ASP A 42 9.51 2.43 5.56
CA ASP A 42 10.26 1.77 4.49
C ASP A 42 9.32 1.30 3.36
N PHE A 43 8.21 0.63 3.72
CA PHE A 43 7.17 0.26 2.77
C PHE A 43 6.59 1.47 2.04
N LEU A 44 6.21 2.54 2.76
CA LEU A 44 5.60 3.73 2.16
C LEU A 44 6.56 4.43 1.19
N ASN A 45 7.83 4.56 1.56
CA ASN A 45 8.86 5.14 0.69
C ASN A 45 8.98 4.38 -0.63
N TRP A 46 9.00 3.04 -0.56
CA TRP A 46 8.98 2.20 -1.76
C TRP A 46 7.66 2.35 -2.53
N TYR A 47 6.53 2.21 -1.86
CA TYR A 47 5.21 2.14 -2.47
C TYR A 47 4.85 3.44 -3.19
N ILE A 48 5.14 4.59 -2.58
CA ILE A 48 4.95 5.92 -3.17
C ILE A 48 5.76 6.07 -4.46
N SER A 49 6.99 5.57 -4.49
CA SER A 49 7.92 5.71 -5.63
C SER A 49 7.49 4.96 -6.90
N LEU A 50 6.58 3.99 -6.78
CA LEU A 50 6.18 3.15 -7.92
C LEU A 50 5.38 3.93 -8.98
N PRO A 51 5.55 3.63 -10.28
CA PRO A 51 5.03 4.44 -11.38
C PRO A 51 3.55 4.17 -11.73
N TYR A 52 2.74 3.70 -10.77
CA TYR A 52 1.31 3.45 -10.97
C TYR A 52 0.50 4.73 -10.75
N SER A 53 -0.52 4.94 -11.58
CA SER A 53 -1.37 6.13 -11.52
C SER A 53 -2.12 6.21 -10.19
N HIS A 54 -2.66 5.09 -9.70
CA HIS A 54 -3.24 4.97 -8.36
C HIS A 54 -2.66 3.79 -7.60
N LYS A 55 -2.57 3.94 -6.28
CA LYS A 55 -1.96 2.99 -5.35
C LYS A 55 -2.84 2.87 -4.12
N LEU A 56 -3.22 1.67 -3.73
CA LEU A 56 -4.10 1.43 -2.59
C LEU A 56 -3.51 0.36 -1.69
N PHE A 57 -3.58 0.57 -0.39
CA PHE A 57 -3.22 -0.47 0.55
C PHE A 57 -4.15 -0.48 1.75
N VAL A 58 -4.29 -1.68 2.31
CA VAL A 58 -4.98 -1.96 3.56
C VAL A 58 -3.98 -2.58 4.53
N VAL A 59 -4.27 -2.57 5.83
CA VAL A 59 -3.46 -3.27 6.83
C VAL A 59 -3.81 -4.76 6.89
N GLY A 60 -2.81 -5.57 7.17
CA GLY A 60 -2.96 -6.95 7.63
C GLY A 60 -2.68 -7.11 9.13
N ASN A 61 -2.55 -8.34 9.59
CA ASN A 61 -2.30 -8.63 11.00
C ASN A 61 -0.84 -8.39 11.44
N HIS A 62 0.10 -8.19 10.51
CA HIS A 62 1.46 -7.80 10.82
C HIS A 62 1.65 -6.29 10.91
N ASP A 63 0.75 -5.47 10.34
CA ASP A 63 0.90 -4.00 10.23
C ASP A 63 0.43 -3.25 11.49
N LEU A 64 0.94 -3.67 12.65
CA LEU A 64 0.48 -3.29 14.00
C LEU A 64 0.40 -1.78 14.24
N CYS A 65 1.40 -1.01 13.81
CA CYS A 65 1.46 0.44 14.00
C CYS A 65 0.27 1.20 13.38
N LEU A 66 -0.43 0.60 12.42
CA LEU A 66 -1.52 1.25 11.68
C LEU A 66 -2.92 0.74 12.07
N TRP A 67 -3.03 -0.20 13.03
CA TRP A 67 -4.34 -0.79 13.39
C TRP A 67 -5.37 0.22 13.89
N GLU A 68 -4.93 1.25 14.62
CA GLU A 68 -5.80 2.31 15.15
C GLU A 68 -5.69 3.61 14.33
N ALA A 69 -5.07 3.57 13.15
CA ALA A 69 -4.87 4.75 12.33
C ALA A 69 -6.15 5.13 11.55
N ASP A 70 -6.67 6.33 11.81
CA ASP A 70 -7.75 6.94 11.02
C ASP A 70 -7.26 7.47 9.65
N GLY A 71 -5.95 7.56 9.46
CA GLY A 71 -5.33 8.08 8.25
C GLY A 71 -3.81 8.15 8.40
N ILE A 72 -3.15 8.54 7.31
CA ILE A 72 -1.72 8.86 7.31
C ILE A 72 -1.60 10.27 6.71
N GLU A 73 -0.95 11.17 7.45
CA GLU A 73 -0.72 12.54 7.01
C GLU A 73 0.28 12.56 5.83
N ASP A 74 0.19 13.58 4.98
CA ASP A 74 1.13 13.83 3.88
C ASP A 74 1.26 12.70 2.82
N LEU A 75 0.30 11.78 2.73
CA LEU A 75 0.23 10.87 1.59
C LEU A 75 -0.04 11.65 0.29
N PRO A 76 0.64 11.30 -0.82
CA PRO A 76 0.30 11.85 -2.13
C PRO A 76 -1.17 11.56 -2.50
N ASP A 77 -1.81 12.47 -3.24
CA ASP A 77 -3.22 12.36 -3.65
C ASP A 77 -3.59 11.05 -4.37
N ASN A 78 -2.60 10.37 -4.95
CA ASN A 78 -2.78 9.11 -5.67
C ASN A 78 -2.43 7.85 -4.87
N VAL A 79 -2.18 7.98 -3.57
CA VAL A 79 -1.92 6.88 -2.64
C VAL A 79 -3.04 6.86 -1.61
N HIS A 80 -3.76 5.75 -1.54
CA HIS A 80 -4.97 5.61 -0.74
C HIS A 80 -4.74 4.56 0.34
N PHE A 81 -4.70 5.00 1.59
CA PHE A 81 -4.83 4.11 2.74
C PHE A 81 -6.31 3.88 3.04
N LEU A 82 -6.76 2.63 2.97
CA LEU A 82 -8.15 2.27 3.21
C LEU A 82 -8.28 1.40 4.47
N GLN A 83 -8.96 1.93 5.48
CA GLN A 83 -9.38 1.21 6.68
C GLN A 83 -10.87 1.49 6.87
N ASP A 84 -11.70 0.43 6.86
CA ASP A 84 -13.17 0.48 6.97
C ASP A 84 -13.85 1.52 6.05
N ARG A 85 -13.24 1.77 4.88
CA ARG A 85 -13.70 2.76 3.91
C ARG A 85 -13.37 2.31 2.48
N GLY A 86 -14.03 2.93 1.51
CA GLY A 86 -13.72 2.79 0.10
C GLY A 86 -13.23 4.11 -0.51
N CYS A 87 -12.76 4.06 -1.74
CA CYS A 87 -12.54 5.22 -2.59
C CYS A 87 -13.12 4.95 -3.98
N GLU A 88 -13.32 6.02 -4.75
CA GLU A 88 -13.76 5.93 -6.14
C GLU A 88 -12.62 6.37 -7.07
N ILE A 89 -12.30 5.54 -8.06
CA ILE A 89 -11.25 5.81 -9.04
C ILE A 89 -11.85 5.69 -10.43
N ASN A 90 -11.87 6.80 -11.18
CA ASN A 90 -12.43 6.86 -12.53
C ASN A 90 -13.90 6.38 -12.62
N GLY A 91 -14.72 6.66 -11.60
CA GLY A 91 -16.14 6.29 -11.58
C GLY A 91 -16.44 4.87 -11.12
N VAL A 92 -15.46 4.17 -10.54
CA VAL A 92 -15.55 2.80 -10.03
C VAL A 92 -15.19 2.76 -8.56
#